data_AF-A0A1D1W287-F1
#
_entry.id   AF-A0A1D1W287-F1
#
_cell.length_a   1.000
_cell.length_b   1.000
_cell.length_c   1.000
_cell.angle_alpha   90.00
_cell.angle_beta   90.00
_cell.angle_gamma   90.00
#
_symmetry.space_group_name_H-M   'P 1'
#
loop_
_entity.id
_entity.type
_entity.pdbx_description
1 polymer ?
#
loop_
_entity_poly.entity_id
_entity_poly.type
_entity_poly.pdbx_seq_one_letter_code
_entity_poly.pdbx_strand_id
1 'polypeptide(L)'
;MPITVRNASNPGIPSSTIATLNVPSTSLAPVPVTTHHFTSVEIPDKAYTPLIPERFARALKEYPDSEFADYFVNGLINGFRLGYTGPDVTQITPNARTAREHHEVVRDYVAKEVAAKHTVAKGNRGPYD
;
A
#
# COMPACT_ATOMS: atom_id res chain seq x y z
N MET A 1 -40.58 10.17 25.79
CA MET A 1 -39.55 9.26 25.22
C MET A 1 -40.26 7.97 24.84
N PRO A 2 -40.12 7.47 23.60
CA PRO A 2 -38.88 6.78 23.20
C PRO A 2 -38.37 7.12 21.78
N ILE A 3 -37.12 6.72 21.54
CA ILE A 3 -36.33 6.93 20.32
C ILE A 3 -36.47 5.67 19.46
N THR A 4 -36.93 5.84 18.23
CA THR A 4 -37.04 4.75 17.24
C THR A 4 -35.64 4.43 16.68
N VAL A 5 -35.11 3.26 17.01
CA VAL A 5 -33.89 2.72 16.38
C VAL A 5 -34.30 2.13 15.03
N ARG A 6 -33.90 2.79 13.94
CA ARG A 6 -33.99 2.21 12.59
C ARG A 6 -32.82 1.25 12.41
N ASN A 7 -33.10 -0.04 12.51
CA ASN A 7 -32.20 -1.10 12.06
C ASN A 7 -32.01 -0.96 10.54
N ALA A 8 -30.80 -0.69 10.09
CA ALA A 8 -30.46 -0.82 8.67
C ALA A 8 -30.28 -2.30 8.36
N SER A 9 -31.15 -2.82 7.49
CA SER A 9 -31.11 -4.19 6.97
C SER A 9 -29.80 -4.45 6.23
N ASN A 10 -29.04 -5.44 6.70
CA ASN A 10 -27.94 -6.04 5.93
C ASN A 10 -28.55 -6.85 4.77
N PRO A 11 -28.15 -6.63 3.50
CA PRO A 11 -28.55 -7.50 2.40
C PRO A 11 -27.98 -8.91 2.62
N GLY A 12 -28.85 -9.91 2.53
CA GLY A 12 -28.59 -11.28 2.96
C GLY A 12 -27.48 -12.00 2.20
N ILE A 13 -26.64 -12.71 2.96
CA ILE A 13 -25.80 -13.78 2.45
C ILE A 13 -26.71 -15.00 2.28
N PRO A 14 -26.81 -15.63 1.10
CA PRO A 14 -27.58 -16.86 0.94
C PRO A 14 -26.90 -17.99 1.75
N SER A 15 -27.66 -18.56 2.70
CA SER A 15 -27.24 -19.71 3.50
C SER A 15 -27.29 -20.97 2.63
N SER A 16 -26.15 -21.47 2.19
CA SER A 16 -26.07 -22.76 1.49
C SER A 16 -25.94 -23.89 2.50
N THR A 17 -26.89 -24.82 2.50
CA THR A 17 -26.85 -26.07 3.25
C THR A 17 -25.70 -26.95 2.76
N ILE A 18 -24.73 -27.26 3.63
CA ILE A 18 -23.65 -28.20 3.29
C ILE A 18 -24.24 -29.62 3.30
N ALA A 19 -24.25 -30.27 2.14
CA ALA A 19 -24.52 -31.70 2.03
C ALA A 19 -23.25 -32.47 2.44
N THR A 20 -23.34 -33.28 3.49
CA THR A 20 -22.25 -34.17 3.92
C THR A 20 -22.07 -35.29 2.89
N LEU A 21 -21.02 -35.20 2.08
CA LEU A 21 -20.61 -36.27 1.17
C LEU A 21 -19.72 -37.25 1.94
N ASN A 22 -20.27 -38.40 2.36
CA ASN A 22 -19.47 -39.48 2.95
C ASN A 22 -18.66 -40.18 1.85
N VAL A 23 -17.39 -39.81 1.70
CA VAL A 23 -16.41 -40.54 0.89
C VAL A 23 -15.55 -41.43 1.79
N PRO A 24 -15.37 -42.73 1.48
CA PRO A 24 -14.49 -43.62 2.23
C PRO A 24 -13.01 -43.23 2.01
N SER A 25 -12.27 -43.11 3.11
CA SER A 25 -10.83 -42.80 3.10
C SER A 25 -10.02 -43.98 2.58
N THR A 26 -9.64 -43.96 1.31
CA THR A 26 -8.55 -44.80 0.79
C THR A 26 -7.23 -44.15 1.20
N SER A 27 -6.48 -44.83 2.08
CA SER A 27 -5.14 -44.43 2.50
C SER A 27 -4.19 -44.43 1.29
N LEU A 28 -3.87 -43.24 0.78
CA LEU A 28 -2.81 -43.05 -0.20
C LEU A 28 -1.48 -42.91 0.54
N ALA A 29 -0.46 -43.62 0.06
CA ALA A 29 0.90 -43.59 0.60
C ALA A 29 1.44 -42.15 0.71
N PRO A 30 2.34 -41.86 1.69
CA PRO A 30 2.80 -40.50 1.92
C PRO A 30 3.55 -39.98 0.70
N VAL A 31 3.00 -38.96 0.05
CA VAL A 31 3.73 -38.19 -0.97
C VAL A 31 4.78 -37.35 -0.24
N PRO A 32 6.06 -37.34 -0.67
CA PRO A 32 7.05 -36.49 -0.03
C PRO A 32 6.64 -35.03 -0.20
N VAL A 33 6.32 -34.38 0.92
CA VAL A 33 6.11 -32.92 0.97
C VAL A 33 7.47 -32.29 0.72
N THR A 34 7.67 -31.74 -0.48
CA THR A 34 8.81 -30.85 -0.73
C THR A 34 8.56 -29.58 0.07
N THR A 35 9.15 -29.51 1.27
CA THR A 35 9.24 -28.28 2.04
C THR A 35 10.05 -27.28 1.23
N HIS A 36 9.38 -26.34 0.56
CA HIS A 36 10.03 -25.16 0.04
C HIS A 36 10.49 -24.34 1.23
N HIS A 37 11.78 -24.45 1.56
CA HIS A 37 12.44 -23.51 2.45
C HIS A 37 12.30 -22.12 1.84
N PHE A 38 11.39 -21.31 2.38
CA PHE A 38 11.42 -19.88 2.18
C PHE A 38 12.66 -19.37 2.90
N THR A 39 13.74 -19.19 2.16
CA THR A 39 14.86 -18.38 2.62
C THR A 39 14.33 -16.98 2.84
N SER A 40 14.27 -16.57 4.12
CA SER A 40 14.05 -15.18 4.48
C SER A 40 15.18 -14.37 3.86
N VAL A 41 14.86 -13.61 2.82
CA VAL A 41 15.80 -12.62 2.28
C VAL A 41 15.80 -11.49 3.31
N GLU A 42 16.87 -11.41 4.09
CA GLU A 42 17.12 -10.25 4.95
C GLU A 42 17.22 -9.01 4.06
N ILE A 43 16.19 -8.17 4.12
CA ILE A 43 16.24 -6.84 3.51
C ILE A 43 17.15 -6.02 4.41
N PRO A 44 18.32 -5.54 3.94
CA PRO A 44 19.23 -4.79 4.79
C PRO A 44 18.53 -3.55 5.35
N ASP A 45 18.65 -3.33 6.66
CA ASP A 45 18.08 -2.20 7.42
C ASP A 45 18.44 -0.81 6.86
N LYS A 46 19.42 -0.76 5.96
CA LYS A 46 19.82 0.43 5.23
C LYS A 46 19.73 0.15 3.73
N ALA A 47 18.78 0.80 3.07
CA ALA A 47 18.77 0.88 1.61
C ALA A 47 20.01 1.65 1.15
N TYR A 48 21.06 0.93 0.72
CA TYR A 48 22.35 1.51 0.33
C TYR A 48 22.48 1.88 -1.15
N THR A 49 21.42 1.71 -1.94
CA THR A 49 21.40 2.16 -3.32
C THR A 49 20.32 3.22 -3.46
N PRO A 50 20.67 4.53 -3.36
CA PRO A 50 19.86 5.52 -4.03
C PRO A 50 19.69 5.04 -5.47
N LEU A 51 18.44 5.03 -5.94
CA LEU A 51 18.19 4.82 -7.36
C LEU A 51 19.03 5.86 -8.11
N ILE A 52 19.86 5.41 -9.06
CA ILE A 52 20.74 6.28 -9.85
C ILE A 52 20.10 6.41 -11.23
N PRO A 53 19.27 7.44 -11.50
CA PRO A 53 18.50 7.52 -12.74
C PRO A 53 19.37 7.42 -13.99
N GLU A 54 20.60 7.93 -13.93
CA GLU A 54 21.56 7.90 -15.04
C GLU A 54 22.01 6.47 -15.39
N ARG A 55 22.06 5.56 -14.40
CA ARG A 55 22.37 4.14 -14.65
C ARG A 55 21.21 3.46 -15.37
N PHE A 56 19.97 3.77 -14.97
CA PHE A 56 18.78 3.26 -15.66
C PHE A 56 18.67 3.81 -17.08
N ALA A 57 18.93 5.11 -17.28
CA ALA A 57 18.94 5.73 -18.60
C ALA A 57 19.92 5.04 -19.56
N ARG A 58 21.13 4.71 -19.09
CA ARG A 58 22.10 3.94 -19.89
C ARG A 58 21.65 2.51 -20.17
N ALA A 59 21.14 1.82 -19.14
CA ALA A 59 20.71 0.43 -19.27
C ALA A 59 19.51 0.26 -20.21
N LEU A 60 18.61 1.25 -20.25
CA LEU A 60 17.39 1.22 -21.06
C LEU A 60 17.54 1.85 -22.44
N LYS A 61 18.76 2.29 -22.82
CA LYS A 61 19.02 2.98 -24.09
C LYS A 61 18.61 2.16 -25.32
N GLU A 62 18.78 0.85 -25.27
CA GLU A 62 18.47 -0.07 -26.38
C GLU A 62 17.18 -0.86 -26.12
N TYR A 63 16.36 -0.41 -25.16
CA TYR A 63 15.10 -1.09 -24.84
C TYR A 63 14.09 -0.90 -25.98
N PRO A 64 13.38 -1.95 -26.42
CA PRO A 64 12.48 -1.89 -27.58
C PRO A 64 11.34 -0.87 -27.45
N ASP A 65 10.90 -0.61 -26.21
CA ASP A 65 9.85 0.36 -25.91
C ASP A 65 10.48 1.63 -25.32
N SER A 66 10.91 2.52 -26.21
CA SER A 66 11.57 3.77 -25.82
C SER A 66 10.63 4.70 -25.06
N GLU A 67 9.33 4.68 -25.34
CA GLU A 67 8.34 5.52 -24.66
C GLU A 67 8.23 5.13 -23.17
N PHE A 68 8.14 3.82 -22.89
CA PHE A 68 8.19 3.33 -21.52
C PHE A 68 9.51 3.67 -20.82
N ALA A 69 10.64 3.46 -21.50
CA ALA A 69 11.97 3.72 -20.95
C ALA A 69 12.13 5.21 -20.55
N ASP A 70 11.71 6.11 -21.44
CA ASP A 70 11.76 7.55 -21.21
C ASP A 70 10.83 7.97 -20.06
N TYR A 71 9.59 7.45 -20.04
CA TYR A 71 8.65 7.69 -18.94
C TYR A 71 9.21 7.22 -17.60
N PHE A 72 9.82 6.03 -17.57
CA PHE A 72 10.38 5.45 -16.36
C PHE A 72 11.55 6.27 -15.82
N VAL A 73 12.53 6.60 -16.67
CA VAL A 73 13.70 7.41 -16.28
C VAL A 73 13.26 8.80 -15.84
N ASN A 74 12.35 9.43 -16.58
CA ASN A 74 11.78 10.71 -16.21
C ASN A 74 11.04 10.63 -14.86
N GLY A 75 10.33 9.54 -14.59
CA GLY A 75 9.66 9.30 -13.32
C GLY A 75 10.60 9.16 -12.13
N LEU A 76 11.80 8.58 -12.32
CA LEU A 76 12.82 8.51 -11.28
C LEU A 76 13.42 9.89 -10.94
N ILE A 77 13.50 10.80 -11.91
CA ILE A 77 14.09 12.14 -11.73
C ILE A 77 13.05 13.13 -11.21
N ASN A 78 11.86 13.12 -11.83
CA ASN A 78 10.83 14.16 -11.68
C ASN A 78 9.57 13.67 -10.95
N GLY A 79 9.52 12.40 -10.56
CA GLY A 79 8.35 11.76 -9.96
C GLY A 79 7.37 11.19 -11.00
N PHE A 80 6.55 10.23 -10.55
CA PHE A 80 5.58 9.54 -11.39
C PHE A 80 4.22 10.21 -11.36
N ARG A 81 3.52 10.19 -12.50
CA ARG A 81 2.10 10.51 -12.55
C ARG A 81 1.30 9.26 -12.14
N LEU A 82 0.62 9.34 -11.01
CA LEU A 82 -0.35 8.32 -10.64
C LEU A 82 -1.59 8.56 -11.51
N GLY A 83 -1.79 7.71 -12.52
CA GLY A 83 -2.87 7.85 -13.49
C GLY A 83 -4.23 7.88 -12.81
N TYR A 84 -4.77 9.07 -12.60
CA TYR A 84 -6.11 9.30 -12.09
C TYR A 84 -7.04 9.63 -13.25
N THR A 85 -8.11 8.85 -13.39
CA THR A 85 -9.07 8.96 -14.50
C THR A 85 -10.42 9.54 -14.07
N GLY A 86 -10.53 10.10 -12.87
CA GLY A 86 -11.74 10.71 -12.35
C GLY A 86 -11.79 12.24 -12.53
N PRO A 87 -12.89 12.88 -12.12
CA PRO A 87 -13.00 14.34 -12.10
C PRO A 87 -11.92 14.97 -11.22
N ASP A 88 -11.26 16.03 -11.70
CA ASP A 88 -10.27 16.79 -10.92
C ASP A 88 -10.96 17.63 -9.85
N VAL A 89 -11.43 16.93 -8.81
CA VAL A 89 -12.09 17.52 -7.66
C VAL A 89 -11.26 17.18 -6.44
N THR A 90 -10.77 18.23 -5.77
CA THR A 90 -10.03 18.05 -4.52
C THR A 90 -10.96 17.47 -3.45
N GLN A 91 -10.73 16.21 -3.09
CA GLN A 91 -11.41 15.59 -1.95
C GLN A 91 -10.62 15.87 -0.67
N ILE A 92 -11.25 16.55 0.28
CA ILE A 92 -10.70 16.73 1.62
C ILE A 92 -11.41 15.77 2.57
N THR A 93 -10.67 14.74 3.01
CA THR A 93 -11.15 13.81 4.02
C THR A 93 -10.63 14.26 5.39
N PRO A 94 -11.49 14.44 6.40
CA PRO A 94 -11.03 14.81 7.73
C PRO A 94 -10.17 13.71 8.33
N ASN A 95 -9.24 14.11 9.21
CA ASN A 95 -8.41 13.16 9.95
C ASN A 95 -9.29 12.19 10.74
N ALA A 96 -8.86 10.92 10.78
CA ALA A 96 -9.47 9.92 11.65
C ALA A 96 -9.47 10.38 13.11
N ARG A 97 -10.44 9.91 13.89
CA ARG A 97 -10.59 10.27 15.31
C ARG A 97 -9.30 10.03 16.11
N THR A 98 -8.64 8.90 15.88
CA THR A 98 -7.39 8.53 16.54
C THR A 98 -6.26 9.53 16.27
N ALA A 99 -6.14 10.04 15.03
CA ALA A 99 -5.15 11.05 14.68
C ALA A 99 -5.41 12.41 15.35
N ARG A 100 -6.67 12.69 15.71
CA ARG A 100 -7.04 13.91 16.47
C ARG A 100 -6.78 13.75 17.97
N GLU A 101 -7.10 12.58 18.51
CA GLU A 101 -6.93 12.27 19.93
C GLU A 101 -5.45 12.09 20.31
N HIS A 102 -4.62 11.59 19.39
CA HIS A 102 -3.20 11.32 19.58
C HIS A 102 -2.32 12.14 18.62
N HIS A 103 -2.50 13.46 18.61
CA HIS A 103 -1.80 14.35 17.69
C HIS A 103 -0.28 14.39 17.93
N GLU A 104 0.16 14.13 19.16
CA GLU A 104 1.56 14.03 19.57
C GLU A 104 2.28 12.93 18.80
N VAL A 105 1.65 11.76 18.65
CA VAL A 105 2.19 10.62 17.92
C VAL A 105 2.36 10.97 16.43
N VAL A 106 1.34 11.61 15.85
CA VAL A 106 1.40 12.07 14.44
C VAL A 106 2.53 13.06 14.23
N ARG A 107 2.72 14.02 15.16
CA ARG A 107 3.82 15.00 15.09
C ARG A 107 5.19 14.32 15.13
N ASP A 108 5.37 13.33 16.00
CA ASP A 108 6.65 12.60 16.08
C ASP A 108 6.96 11.82 14.80
N TYR A 109 5.95 11.18 14.20
CA TYR A 109 6.13 10.50 12.91
C TYR A 109 6.47 11.49 11.79
N VAL A 110 5.76 12.61 11.71
CA VAL A 110 6.07 13.66 10.73
C VAL A 110 7.48 14.21 10.93
N ALA A 111 7.91 14.43 12.17
CA ALA A 111 9.26 14.88 12.49
C ALA A 111 10.33 13.89 12.02
N LYS A 112 10.08 12.57 12.14
CA LYS A 112 10.98 11.53 11.62
C LYS A 112 11.09 11.59 10.10
N GLU A 113 9.98 11.73 9.38
CA GLU A 113 9.99 11.84 7.92
C GLU A 113 10.68 13.13 7.43
N VAL A 114 10.51 14.25 8.15
CA VAL A 114 11.21 15.51 7.87
C VAL A 114 12.70 15.36 8.11
N ALA A 115 13.11 14.76 9.23
CA ALA A 115 14.53 14.51 9.54
C ALA A 115 15.17 13.58 8.51
N ALA A 116 14.42 12.60 7.99
CA ALA A 116 14.83 11.72 6.90
C ALA A 116 14.81 12.39 5.51
N LYS A 117 14.36 13.65 5.40
CA LYS A 117 14.18 14.39 4.13
C LYS A 117 13.22 13.71 3.15
N HIS A 118 12.32 12.85 3.64
CA HIS A 118 11.28 12.23 2.82
C HIS A 118 10.10 13.16 2.57
N THR A 119 9.89 14.13 3.47
CA THR A 119 8.86 15.15 3.35
C THR A 119 9.40 16.52 3.74
N VAL A 120 8.72 17.57 3.29
CA VAL A 120 9.03 18.96 3.65
C VAL A 120 8.11 19.42 4.78
N ALA A 121 8.69 20.00 5.82
CA ALA A 121 7.90 20.67 6.84
C ALA A 121 7.23 21.91 6.22
N LYS A 122 5.92 22.06 6.44
CA LYS A 122 5.22 23.29 6.05
C LYS A 122 5.74 24.44 6.90
N GLY A 123 6.19 25.53 6.27
CA GLY A 123 6.69 26.72 6.97
C GLY A 123 5.63 27.33 7.90
N ASN A 124 5.96 27.44 9.19
CA ASN A 124 5.35 28.22 10.30
C ASN A 124 3.82 28.42 10.40
N ARG A 125 2.98 27.71 9.64
CA ARG A 125 1.53 27.68 9.87
C ARG A 125 1.11 26.23 10.03
N GLY A 126 0.81 25.87 11.28
CA GLY A 126 0.37 24.54 11.65
C GLY A 126 -0.90 24.13 10.89
N PRO A 127 -1.12 22.82 10.66
CA PRO A 127 -2.31 22.34 9.97
C PRO A 127 -3.53 22.18 10.91
N TYR A 128 -3.52 22.83 12.08
CA TYR A 128 -4.48 22.59 13.16
C TYR A 128 -5.10 23.87 13.77
N ASP A 129 -4.99 25.01 13.06
CA ASP A 129 -5.72 26.23 13.40
C ASP A 129 -7.10 26.25 12.71
#